data_AF-A0A2H9SAT4-F1
#
_entry.id   AF-A0A2H9SAT4-F1
#
_cell.length_a   1.000
_cell.length_b   1.000
_cell.length_c   1.000
_cell.angle_alpha   90.00
_cell.angle_beta   90.00
_cell.angle_gamma   90.00
#
_symmetry.space_group_name_H-M   'P 1'
#
loop_
_entity.id
_entity.type
_entity.pdbx_description
1 polymer ?
#
loop_
_entity_poly.entity_id
_entity_poly.type
_entity_poly.pdbx_seq_one_letter_code
_entity_poly.pdbx_strand_id
1 'polypeptide(L)' 'MSHKCERCGREAQYREACNHCNRKVCQSCIKNSKRTSTGRAIICKDCCGDSAKRKKHGQA' A
#
# COMPACT_ATOMS: atom_id res chain seq x y z
N MET A 1 15.50 -0.35 -16.92
CA MET A 1 14.86 0.23 -15.70
C MET A 1 14.06 -0.88 -15.04
N SER A 2 14.36 -1.28 -13.80
CA SER A 2 13.68 -2.44 -13.18
C SER A 2 12.32 -2.06 -12.61
N HIS A 3 11.27 -2.69 -13.13
CA HIS A 3 9.89 -2.44 -12.71
C HIS A 3 9.46 -3.28 -11.48
N LYS A 4 10.37 -3.50 -10.53
CA LYS A 4 10.12 -4.40 -9.39
C LYS A 4 9.30 -3.76 -8.27
N CYS A 5 8.39 -4.53 -7.71
CA CYS A 5 7.65 -4.19 -6.50
C CYS A 5 8.56 -4.32 -5.28
N GLU A 6 8.62 -3.28 -4.46
CA GLU A 6 9.47 -3.25 -3.25
C GLU A 6 8.94 -4.15 -2.12
N ARG A 7 7.75 -4.75 -2.28
CA ARG A 7 7.17 -5.69 -1.33
C ARG A 7 7.38 -7.14 -1.74
N CYS A 8 7.00 -7.51 -2.97
CA CYS A 8 7.04 -8.91 -3.41
C CYS A 8 8.18 -9.22 -4.38
N GLY A 9 8.98 -8.24 -4.78
CA GLY A 9 10.10 -8.41 -5.71
C GLY A 9 9.72 -8.67 -7.16
N ARG A 10 8.42 -8.92 -7.45
CA ARG A 10 7.93 -9.19 -8.81
C ARG A 10 8.01 -7.95 -9.68
N GLU A 11 8.29 -8.14 -10.96
CA GLU A 11 8.15 -7.09 -11.96
C GLU A 11 6.68 -6.77 -12.22
N ALA A 12 6.37 -5.47 -12.26
CA ALA A 12 5.03 -4.95 -12.44
C ALA A 12 5.09 -3.68 -13.27
N GLN A 13 4.38 -3.68 -14.39
CA GLN A 13 4.33 -2.55 -15.32
C GLN A 13 3.87 -1.27 -14.61
N TYR A 14 2.88 -1.40 -13.70
CA TYR A 14 2.34 -0.32 -12.88
C TYR A 14 2.64 -0.52 -11.40
N ARG A 15 3.23 0.49 -10.78
CA ARG A 15 3.56 0.54 -9.35
C ARG A 15 3.07 1.86 -8.77
N GLU A 16 2.43 1.80 -7.60
CA GLU A 16 1.98 2.98 -6.87
C GLU A 16 2.67 3.06 -5.51
N ALA A 17 2.89 4.27 -5.01
CA ALA A 17 3.50 4.50 -3.71
C ALA A 17 2.44 4.32 -2.62
N CYS A 18 2.75 3.54 -1.59
CA CYS A 18 1.90 3.43 -0.41
C CYS A 18 1.95 4.73 0.40
N ASN A 19 0.81 5.35 0.70
CA ASN A 19 0.76 6.59 1.50
C ASN A 19 1.28 6.42 2.93
N HIS A 20 1.34 5.20 3.47
CA HIS A 20 1.80 4.94 4.83
C HIS A 20 3.32 4.70 4.93
N CYS A 21 3.85 3.81 4.09
CA CYS A 21 5.27 3.42 4.13
C CYS A 21 6.09 3.96 2.95
N ASN A 22 5.48 4.69 2.03
CA ASN A 22 6.07 5.28 0.82
C ASN A 22 6.77 4.29 -0.13
N ARG A 23 6.64 2.99 0.08
CA ARG A 23 7.16 1.94 -0.80
C ARG A 23 6.32 1.82 -2.08
N LYS A 24 6.99 1.65 -3.22
CA LYS A 24 6.38 1.38 -4.54
C LYS A 24 5.95 -0.07 -4.61
N VAL A 25 4.64 -0.28 -4.60
CA VAL A 25 4.02 -1.61 -4.63
C VAL A 25 3.23 -1.83 -5.91
N CYS A 26 3.22 -3.08 -6.39
CA CYS A 26 2.36 -3.47 -7.51
C CYS A 26 0.88 -3.53 -7.06
N GLN A 27 -0.06 -3.50 -8.01
CA GLN A 27 -1.49 -3.60 -7.70
C GLN A 27 -1.84 -4.82 -6.84
N SER A 28 -1.23 -5.98 -7.08
CA SER A 28 -1.46 -7.19 -6.26
C SER A 28 -1.03 -7.02 -4.80
N CYS A 29 -0.11 -6.09 -4.53
CA CYS A 29 0.37 -5.76 -3.20
C CYS A 29 -0.40 -4.62 -2.54
N ILE A 30 -1.25 -3.91 -3.29
CA ILE A 30 -2.21 -2.94 -2.75
C ILE A 30 -3.33 -3.72 -2.05
N LYS A 31 -3.73 -3.27 -0.87
CA LYS A 31 -4.87 -3.83 -0.13
C LYS A 31 -6.08 -2.93 -0.21
N ASN A 32 -5.85 -1.64 -0.05
CA ASN A 32 -6.88 -0.63 -0.12
C ASN A 32 -6.39 0.54 -0.96
N SER A 33 -7.28 1.09 -1.76
CA SER A 33 -7.04 2.26 -2.59
C SER A 33 -8.26 3.16 -2.48
N LYS A 34 -8.09 4.36 -1.93
CA LYS A 34 -9.17 5.34 -1.80
C LYS A 34 -8.88 6.52 -2.71
N ARG A 35 -9.88 6.94 -3.49
CA ARG A 35 -9.78 8.19 -4.25
C ARG A 35 -10.04 9.35 -3.28
N THR A 36 -9.14 10.32 -3.28
CA THR A 36 -9.21 11.56 -2.49
C THR A 36 -9.19 12.75 -3.44
N SER A 37 -9.55 13.93 -2.96
CA SER A 37 -9.53 15.17 -3.77
C SER A 37 -8.14 15.50 -4.33
N THR A 38 -7.07 15.06 -3.66
CA THR A 38 -5.68 15.30 -4.04
C THR A 38 -5.09 14.15 -4.88
N GLY A 39 -5.81 13.05 -5.08
CA GLY A 39 -5.34 11.89 -5.86
C GLY A 39 -5.74 10.54 -5.27
N ARG A 40 -5.07 9.46 -5.68
CA ARG A 40 -5.28 8.13 -5.12
C ARG A 40 -4.41 7.93 -3.88
N ALA A 41 -5.05 7.67 -2.74
CA ALA A 41 -4.39 7.22 -1.53
C ALA A 41 -4.32 5.68 -1.55
N ILE A 42 -3.10 5.16 -1.61
CA ILE A 42 -2.85 3.72 -1.72
C ILE A 42 -2.31 3.18 -0.40
N ILE A 43 -2.83 2.04 0.06
CA ILE A 43 -2.35 1.33 1.25
C ILE A 43 -1.97 -0.09 0.86
N CYS A 44 -0.72 -0.48 1.08
CA CYS A 44 -0.23 -1.82 0.80
C CYS A 44 -0.72 -2.84 1.85
N LYS A 45 -0.73 -4.15 1.53
CA LYS A 45 -1.19 -5.18 2.49
C LYS A 45 -0.35 -5.27 3.76
N ASP A 46 0.89 -4.78 3.72
CA ASP A 46 1.77 -4.69 4.90
C ASP A 46 1.22 -3.66 5.89
N CYS A 47 0.98 -2.43 5.43
CA CYS A 47 0.41 -1.36 6.26
C CYS A 47 -1.06 -1.59 6.63
N CYS A 48 -1.81 -2.33 5.81
CA CYS A 48 -3.22 -2.63 6.10
C CYS A 48 -3.38 -3.80 7.10
N GLY A 49 -2.42 -4.73 7.14
CA GLY A 49 -2.42 -5.90 8.03
C GLY A 49 -1.80 -5.62 9.40
N ASP A 50 -1.12 -4.49 9.56
CA ASP A 50 -0.58 -4.04 10.85
C ASP A 50 -1.72 -3.54 11.76
N SER A 51 -2.46 -4.49 12.30
CA SER A 51 -3.38 -4.31 13.42
C SER A 51 -2.68 -3.71 14.66
N ALA A 52 -1.35 -3.67 14.70
CA ALA A 52 -0.58 -3.06 15.79
C ALA A 52 -0.77 -1.53 15.87
N LYS A 53 -1.10 -0.86 14.75
CA LYS A 53 -1.53 0.55 14.77
C LYS A 53 -3.04 0.77 14.91
N ARG A 54 -3.86 -0.31 14.94
CA ARG A 54 -5.31 -0.25 15.21
C ARG A 54 -5.66 -0.23 16.70
N LYS A 55 -4.69 -0.31 17.62
CA LYS A 55 -4.94 -0.14 19.07
C LYS A 55 -5.28 1.29 19.52
N LYS A 56 -5.38 2.27 18.60
CA LYS A 56 -5.88 3.62 18.93
C LYS A 56 -7.29 3.94 18.43
N HIS A 57 -7.93 3.08 17.64
CA HIS A 57 -9.35 3.24 17.31
C HIS A 57 -10.05 1.89 17.20
N GLY A 58 -10.59 1.47 18.35
CA GLY A 58 -11.74 0.59 18.56
C GLY A 58 -12.06 -0.48 17.52
N GLN A 59 -11.82 -1.74 17.87
CA GLN A 59 -12.86 -2.76 17.82
C GLN A 59 -12.78 -3.56 19.12
N ALA A 60 -13.81 -3.34 19.95
CA ALA A 60 -14.33 -4.31 20.90
C ALA A 60 -15.14 -5.36 20.13
#